data_AF-A0A951IS95-F1
#
_entry.id   AF-A0A951IS95-F1
#
_cell.length_a   1.000
_cell.length_b   1.000
_cell.length_c   1.000
_cell.angle_alpha   90.00
_cell.angle_beta   90.00
_cell.angle_gamma   90.00
#
_symmetry.space_group_name_H-M   'P 1'
#
loop_
_entity.id
_entity.type
_entity.pdbx_description
1 polymer ?
#
loop_
_entity_poly.entity_id
_entity_poly.type
_entity_poly.pdbx_seq_one_letter_code
_entity_poly.pdbx_strand_id
1 'polypeptide(L)' 'MQMKSTRVPRGVQVDEVWSAADAVLAQGERPTIERVRAHLGRGSPNTVAPMA' A
#
# COMPACT_ATOMS: atom_id res chain seq x y z
N MET A 1 -4.57 27.24 -19.11
CA MET A 1 -4.25 27.03 -17.69
C MET A 1 -4.58 25.58 -17.33
N GLN A 2 -3.57 24.70 -17.24
CA GLN A 2 -3.80 23.28 -16.93
C GLN A 2 -3.99 23.14 -15.42
N MET A 3 -5.23 22.82 -15.01
CA MET A 3 -5.57 22.50 -13.63
C MET A 3 -4.93 21.15 -13.30
N LYS A 4 -3.73 21.19 -12.73
CA LYS A 4 -3.11 20.04 -12.08
C LYS A 4 -4.04 19.61 -10.95
N SER A 5 -4.92 18.67 -11.25
CA SER A 5 -5.78 18.03 -10.27
C SER A 5 -4.84 17.34 -9.29
N THR A 6 -4.55 17.99 -8.16
CA THR A 6 -3.84 17.40 -7.03
C THR A 6 -4.70 16.25 -6.56
N ARG A 7 -4.49 15.06 -7.12
CA ARG A 7 -5.10 13.84 -6.59
C ARG A 7 -4.59 13.73 -5.17
N VAL A 8 -5.47 13.90 -4.20
CA VAL A 8 -5.19 13.55 -2.82
C VAL A 8 -4.59 12.14 -2.85
N PRO A 9 -3.36 11.92 -2.36
CA PRO A 9 -2.79 10.59 -2.35
C PRO A 9 -3.74 9.72 -1.51
N ARG A 10 -4.49 8.84 -2.16
CA ARG A 10 -5.34 7.88 -1.47
C ARG A 10 -4.41 7.05 -0.58
N GLY A 11 -4.76 6.91 0.70
CA GLY A 11 -4.06 6.02 1.61
C GLY A 11 -4.02 4.60 1.05
N VAL A 12 -3.21 3.74 1.65
CA VAL A 12 -3.16 2.33 1.23
C VAL A 12 -4.50 1.68 1.57
N GLN A 13 -5.14 1.00 0.64
CA GLN A 13 -6.36 0.26 0.94
C GLN A 13 -6.05 -1.04 1.68
N VAL A 14 -6.98 -1.53 2.51
CA VAL A 14 -6.79 -2.78 3.24
C VAL A 14 -6.53 -3.97 2.31
N ASP A 15 -7.21 -4.01 1.15
CA ASP A 15 -7.05 -5.05 0.15
C ASP A 15 -5.64 -5.04 -0.48
N GLU A 16 -5.05 -3.86 -0.66
CA GLU A 16 -3.67 -3.74 -1.14
C GLU A 16 -2.69 -4.33 -0.11
N VAL A 17 -2.92 -4.09 1.19
CA VAL A 17 -2.10 -4.66 2.27
C VAL A 17 -2.21 -6.19 2.28
N TRP A 18 -3.41 -6.72 2.13
CA TRP A 18 -3.64 -8.17 2.08
C TRP A 18 -2.95 -8.80 0.87
N SER A 19 -3.16 -8.25 -0.32
CA SER A 19 -2.53 -8.75 -1.54
C SER A 19 -1.00 -8.71 -1.47
N ALA A 20 -0.44 -7.67 -0.85
CA ALA A 20 1.01 -7.57 -0.64
C ALA A 20 1.52 -8.57 0.40
N ALA A 21 0.76 -8.83 1.47
CA ALA A 21 1.11 -9.85 2.46
C ALA A 21 1.07 -11.26 1.85
N ASP A 22 0.06 -11.58 1.04
CA ASP A 22 -0.02 -12.85 0.30
C ASP A 22 1.14 -13.02 -0.68
N ALA A 23 1.53 -11.96 -1.39
CA ALA A 23 2.69 -11.99 -2.27
C ALA A 23 3.98 -12.31 -1.50
N VAL A 24 4.18 -11.70 -0.32
CA VAL A 24 5.35 -11.99 0.54
C VAL A 24 5.30 -13.43 1.05
N LEU A 25 4.14 -13.93 1.47
CA LEU A 25 3.95 -15.32 1.86
C LEU A 25 4.25 -16.30 0.72
N ALA A 26 3.84 -15.97 -0.50
CA ALA A 26 4.10 -16.78 -1.69
C ALA A 26 5.60 -16.86 -2.04
N GLN A 27 6.40 -15.87 -1.62
CA GLN A 27 7.87 -15.93 -1.70
C GLN A 27 8.50 -16.81 -0.61
N GLY A 28 7.71 -17.40 0.29
CA GLY A 28 8.21 -18.15 1.46
C GLY A 28 8.74 -17.24 2.57
N GLU A 29 8.46 -15.93 2.49
CA GLU A 29 8.92 -14.95 3.45
C GLU A 29 7.83 -14.63 4.49
N ARG A 30 8.26 -14.29 5.70
CA ARG A 30 7.33 -13.79 6.72
C ARG A 30 6.80 -12.41 6.28
N PRO A 31 5.47 -12.20 6.23
CA PRO A 31 4.85 -10.93 5.81
C PRO A 31 4.97 -9.88 6.92
N THR A 32 6.13 -9.24 7.02
CA THR A 32 6.37 -8.13 7.95
C THR A 32 5.93 -6.80 7.34
N ILE A 33 5.72 -5.79 8.19
CA ILE A 33 5.33 -4.44 7.74
C ILE A 33 6.34 -3.88 6.71
N GLU A 34 7.63 -4.08 6.92
CA GLU A 34 8.67 -3.60 6.01
C GLU A 34 8.59 -4.26 4.63
N ARG A 35 8.38 -5.58 4.58
CA ARG A 35 8.28 -6.34 3.32
C ARG A 35 7.00 -6.01 2.55
N VAL A 36 5.88 -5.92 3.27
CA VAL A 36 4.61 -5.51 2.68
C VAL A 36 4.73 -4.09 2.12
N ARG A 37 5.38 -3.17 2.85
CA ARG A 37 5.67 -1.80 2.35
C ARG A 37 6.58 -1.81 1.12
N ALA A 38 7.63 -2.63 1.12
CA ALA A 38 8.52 -2.78 -0.03
C ALA A 38 7.77 -3.29 -1.27
N HIS A 39 6.87 -4.26 -1.08
CA HIS A 39 6.03 -4.81 -2.16
C HIS A 39 5.02 -3.80 -2.70
N LEU A 40 4.45 -2.96 -1.82
CA LEU A 40 3.51 -1.91 -2.22
C LEU A 40 4.16 -0.77 -3.01
N GLY A 41 5.50 -0.61 -2.97
CA GLY A 41 6.24 0.37 -3.78
C GLY A 41 5.85 1.85 -3.53
N ARG A 42 5.01 2.12 -2.52
CA ARG A 42 4.57 3.45 -2.13
C ARG A 42 5.48 3.95 -1.01
N GLY A 43 6.31 4.95 -1.30
CA GLY A 43 6.95 5.75 -0.27
C GLY A 43 5.89 6.29 0.69
N SER A 44 6.00 5.91 1.96
CA SER A 44 5.05 6.09 3.06
C SER A 44 4.03 7.26 2.95
N PRO A 45 2.73 6.97 2.70
CA PRO A 45 1.65 7.59 3.44
C PRO A 45 1.28 6.64 4.59
N ASN A 46 1.56 7.04 5.83
CA ASN A 46 1.44 6.21 7.04
C ASN A 46 -0.02 5.84 7.43
N THR A 47 -0.93 5.63 6.48
CA THR A 47 -2.35 5.45 6.79
C THR A 47 -3.00 4.46 5.83
N VAL A 48 -3.50 3.35 6.40
CA VAL A 48 -4.50 2.51 5.73
C VAL A 48 -5.80 3.30 5.73
N ALA A 49 -6.37 3.56 4.55
CA ALA A 49 -7.61 4.31 4.48
C ALA A 49 -8.72 3.56 5.25
N PRO A 50 -9.56 4.26 6.03
CA PRO A 50 -10.69 3.60 6.69
C PRO A 50 -11.58 2.93 5.65
N MET A 51 -12.08 1.73 5.95
CA MET A 51 -13.10 1.07 5.13
C MET A 51 -14.35 1.94 5.18
N ALA A 52 -14.63 2.65 4.09
CA ALA A 52 -15.85 3.41 3.88
C ALA A 52 -16.93 2.51 3.27
#